data_AF-A0A377DLF2-F1
#
_entry.id   AF-A0A377DLF2-F1
#
_cell.length_a   1.000
_cell.length_b   1.000
_cell.length_c   1.000
_cell.angle_alpha   90.00
_cell.angle_beta   90.00
_cell.angle_gamma   90.00
#
_symmetry.space_group_name_H-M   'P 1'
#
loop_
_entity.id
_entity.type
_entity.pdbx_description
1 polymer ?
#
loop_
_entity_poly.entity_id
_entity_poly.type
_entity_poly.pdbx_seq_one_letter_code
_entity_poly.pdbx_strand_id
1 'polypeptide(L)' 'MRYLNTKNIIAAGVLLSCMSSIAWGAIIPDRTRIIMNESDKGEALKLTNSK' A
#
# COMPACT_ATOMS: atom_id res chain seq x y z
N MET A 1 -8.24 24.32 -9.69
CA MET A 1 -8.20 22.94 -10.22
C MET A 1 -6.87 22.30 -9.85
N ARG A 2 -6.85 21.21 -9.09
CA ARG A 2 -5.62 20.45 -8.83
C ARG A 2 -5.39 19.50 -10.02
N TYR A 3 -4.29 19.69 -10.72
CA TYR A 3 -3.93 18.90 -11.91
C TYR A 3 -3.71 17.45 -11.47
N LEU A 4 -4.65 16.55 -11.80
CA LEU A 4 -4.50 15.14 -11.53
C LEU A 4 -3.55 14.56 -12.59
N ASN A 5 -2.25 14.52 -12.28
CA ASN A 5 -1.24 13.97 -13.17
C ASN A 5 -1.50 12.46 -13.37
N THR A 6 -1.33 11.95 -14.58
CA THR A 6 -1.53 10.53 -14.92
C THR A 6 -0.77 9.59 -13.99
N LYS A 7 0.43 9.99 -13.52
CA LYS A 7 1.20 9.23 -12.52
C LYS A 7 0.46 9.07 -11.19
N ASN A 8 -0.27 10.10 -10.76
CA ASN A 8 -1.06 10.10 -9.53
C ASN A 8 -2.27 9.16 -9.63
N ILE A 9 -2.88 9.07 -10.82
CA ILE A 9 -4.01 8.17 -11.09
C ILE A 9 -3.53 6.71 -11.05
N ILE A 10 -2.39 6.43 -11.69
CA ILE A 10 -1.77 5.09 -11.68
C ILE A 10 -1.40 4.69 -10.24
N ALA A 11 -0.76 5.59 -9.48
CA ALA A 11 -0.43 5.34 -8.08
C ALA A 11 -1.67 5.03 -7.23
N ALA A 12 -2.75 5.79 -7.40
CA ALA A 12 -4.01 5.54 -6.71
C ALA A 12 -4.64 4.18 -7.09
N GLY A 13 -4.61 3.81 -8.37
CA GLY A 13 -5.11 2.52 -8.85
C GLY A 13 -4.34 1.33 -8.29
N VAL A 14 -3.02 1.43 -8.19
CA VAL A 14 -2.16 0.40 -7.59
C VAL A 14 -2.44 0.25 -6.09
N LEU A 15 -2.62 1.36 -5.37
CA LEU A 15 -2.96 1.31 -3.94
C LEU A 15 -4.33 0.65 -3.70
N LEU A 16 -5.31 0.96 -4.54
CA LEU A 16 -6.66 0.39 -4.44
C LEU A 16 -6.68 -1.13 -4.67
N SER A 17 -5.91 -1.62 -5.65
CA SER A 17 -5.83 -3.06 -5.94
C SER A 17 -5.09 -3.84 -4.84
N CYS A 18 -4.05 -3.25 -4.24
CA CYS A 18 -3.38 -3.81 -3.08
C CYS A 18 -4.32 -3.90 -1.87
N MET A 19 -5.05 -2.83 -1.54
CA MET A 19 -6.01 -2.83 -0.44
C MET A 19 -7.13 -3.85 -0.63
N SER A 20 -7.65 -3.96 -1.86
CA SER A 20 -8.66 -4.97 -2.22
C SER A 20 -8.11 -6.39 -2.03
N SER A 21 -6.87 -6.64 -2.44
CA SER A 21 -6.25 -7.97 -2.31
C SER A 21 -5.96 -8.37 -0.86
N ILE A 22 -5.66 -7.39 0.01
CA ILE A 22 -5.53 -7.61 1.46
C ILE A 22 -6.89 -7.94 2.09
N ALA A 23 -7.96 -7.21 1.71
CA ALA A 23 -9.31 -7.44 2.23
C ALA A 23 -9.86 -8.84 1.89
N TRP A 24 -9.50 -9.37 0.72
CA TRP A 24 -9.90 -10.71 0.28
C TRP A 24 -8.98 -11.83 0.81
N GLY A 25 -7.97 -11.51 1.63
CA GLY A 25 -7.04 -12.50 2.19
C GLY A 25 -6.04 -13.09 1.20
N ALA A 26 -5.99 -12.59 -0.05
CA ALA A 26 -5.03 -13.02 -1.05
C ALA A 26 -3.62 -12.50 -0.76
N ILE A 27 -3.51 -11.37 -0.06
CA ILE A 27 -2.25 -10.78 0.39
C ILE A 27 -2.27 -10.67 1.91
N ILE A 28 -1.30 -11.31 2.56
CA ILE A 28 -1.15 -11.31 4.02
C ILE A 28 0.04 -10.41 4.37
N PRO A 29 -0.18 -9.29 5.08
CA PRO A 29 0.92 -8.48 5.60
C PRO A 29 1.60 -9.19 6.78
N ASP A 30 2.91 -8.99 6.94
CA ASP A 30 3.65 -9.59 8.08
C ASP A 30 3.22 -9.03 9.44
N ARG A 31 2.65 -7.82 9.44
CA ARG A 31 2.21 -7.09 10.63
C ARG A 31 0.96 -6.27 10.36
N THR A 32 0.12 -6.09 11.39
CA THR A 32 -1.16 -5.37 11.32
C THR A 32 -1.05 -3.86 11.55
N ARG A 33 0.15 -3.38 11.95
CA ARG A 33 0.43 -1.96 12.22
C ARG A 33 1.87 -1.63 11.84
N ILE A 34 2.07 -0.42 11.34
CA ILE A 34 3.38 0.20 11.16
C ILE A 34 3.43 1.44 12.05
N ILE A 35 4.49 1.59 12.85
CA ILE A 35 4.78 2.81 13.59
C ILE A 35 5.81 3.56 12.75
N MET A 36 5.48 4.77 12.29
CA MET A 36 6.41 5.61 11.54
C MET A 36 6.95 6.68 12.49
N ASN A 37 8.27 6.74 12.71
CA ASN A 37 8.84 7.96 13.30
C ASN A 37 9.08 9.00 12.22
N GLU A 38 8.95 10.26 12.62
CA GLU A 38 9.15 11.41 11.75
C GLU A 38 10.58 11.53 11.22
N SER A 39 11.55 10.94 11.92
CA SER A 39 12.96 10.87 11.49
C SER A 39 13.26 9.72 10.53
N ASP A 40 12.33 8.78 10.35
CA ASP A 40 12.55 7.60 9.53
C ASP A 40 12.31 7.93 8.06
N LYS A 41 13.18 7.43 7.17
CA LYS A 41 13.05 7.62 5.71
C LYS A 41 11.97 6.75 5.07
N GLY A 42 11.15 6.09 5.89
CA GLY A 42 10.12 5.14 5.48
C GLY A 42 10.35 3.76 6.09
N GLU A 43 9.24 3.07 6.36
CA GLU A 43 9.20 1.72 6.93
C GLU A 43 8.73 0.72 5.88
N ALA A 44 9.47 -0.37 5.71
CA ALA A 44 9.15 -1.40 4.72
C ALA A 44 8.14 -2.41 5.30
N LEU A 45 7.06 -2.68 4.58
CA LEU A 45 6.07 -3.71 4.92
C LEU A 45 6.24 -4.92 4.00
N LYS A 46 6.38 -6.12 4.58
CA LYS A 46 6.46 -7.34 3.78
C LYS A 46 5.05 -7.85 3.53
N LEU A 47 4.77 -8.16 2.26
CA LEU A 47 3.49 -8.71 1.81
C LEU A 47 3.73 -10.11 1.24
N THR A 48 2.95 -11.09 1.69
CA THR A 48 3.02 -12.47 1.19
C THR A 48 1.77 -12.75 0.37
N ASN A 49 1.94 -13.32 -0.82
CA ASN A 49 0.82 -13.83 -1.61
C ASN A 49 0.40 -15.20 -1.05
N SER A 50 -0.88 -15.35 -0.73
CA SER A 50 -1.44 -16.59 -0.15
C SER A 50 -1.82 -17.65 -1.19
N LYS A 51 -1.61 -17.39 -2.49
CA LYS A 51 -1.77 -18.40 -3.56
C LYS A 51 -0.66 -19.44 -3.54
#